data_AF-A0A6S6XGL9-F1
#
_entry.id   AF-A0A6S6XGL9-F1
#
_cell.length_a   1.000
_cell.length_b   1.000
_cell.length_c   1.000
_cell.angle_alpha   90.00
_cell.angle_beta   90.00
_cell.angle_gamma   90.00
#
_symmetry.space_group_name_H-M   'P 1'
#
loop_
_entity.id
_entity.type
_entity.pdbx_description
1 polymer ?
#
loop_
_entity_poly.entity_id
_entity_poly.type
_entity_poly.pdbx_seq_one_letter_code
_entity_poly.pdbx_strand_id
1 'polypeptide(L)'
;MMDKTYRIETVYTLKQPLSHIGEAESTETFLNTVRVMCHGKPTEVFAYTGNAIRGAWRDCGAAYMLDRLGNIKVPKKAFHLLFTGGTISGEQKVDIDAAKQMRAALPFVSIFGGGVGNQILSGKIVQTFAYPVCAETVGIIPEGIDHIDYDAQKTTWRKMTDEISFTRKDDSKDFLGDKYMAKDVKLLTAGEEEKKKDGPATQMRYTVECLIPGVQLWHSLNITCNEIELGALVASIHKWAERPYLGGMAGKGFGLVDAKFELVDRDGNRSPFIGLKDGTLILAEPAKEAKDQYDAQIKDLYDQYLDGNKESLVGLLESGD
;
A
#
# COMPACT_ATOMS: atom_id res chain seq x y z
N MET A 1 -6.38 27.09 6.78
CA MET A 1 -6.22 26.20 7.96
C MET A 1 -4.76 26.16 8.33
N MET A 2 -4.43 26.04 9.62
CA MET A 2 -3.05 26.01 10.10
C MET A 2 -2.54 24.57 10.05
N ASP A 3 -1.35 24.36 9.50
CA ASP A 3 -0.72 23.05 9.42
C ASP A 3 -0.24 22.60 10.82
N LYS A 4 -0.41 21.31 11.11
CA LYS A 4 0.09 20.63 12.31
C LYS A 4 0.95 19.45 11.92
N THR A 5 1.94 19.12 12.74
CA THR A 5 2.76 17.92 12.56
C THR A 5 2.23 16.79 13.42
N TYR A 6 1.93 15.67 12.78
CA TYR A 6 1.48 14.44 13.41
C TYR A 6 2.56 13.38 13.28
N ARG A 7 2.92 12.73 14.40
CA ARG A 7 3.67 11.48 14.41
C ARG A 7 2.70 10.36 14.71
N ILE A 8 2.61 9.38 13.82
CA ILE A 8 1.76 8.22 13.96
C ILE A 8 2.66 6.98 14.01
N GLU A 9 2.55 6.21 15.08
CA GLU A 9 3.17 4.89 15.21
C GLU A 9 2.12 3.82 14.94
N THR A 10 2.51 2.76 14.24
CA THR A 10 1.63 1.67 13.87
C THR A 10 2.28 0.33 14.20
N VAL A 11 1.54 -0.54 14.88
CA VAL A 11 1.91 -1.94 15.04
C VAL A 11 0.95 -2.80 14.24
N TYR A 12 1.49 -3.51 13.26
CA TYR A 12 0.77 -4.53 12.50
C TYR A 12 1.03 -5.90 13.13
N THR A 13 0.01 -6.69 13.39
CA THR A 13 0.15 -8.07 13.85
C THR A 13 -0.29 -9.02 12.74
N LEU A 14 0.64 -9.85 12.25
CA LEU A 14 0.35 -10.77 11.16
C LEU A 14 -0.67 -11.83 11.59
N LYS A 15 -1.76 -11.97 10.84
CA LYS A 15 -2.75 -13.03 11.00
C LYS A 15 -2.56 -14.15 9.99
N GLN A 16 -1.81 -13.87 8.92
CA GLN A 16 -1.43 -14.78 7.86
C GLN A 16 0.04 -14.53 7.47
N PRO A 17 0.70 -15.48 6.77
CA PRO A 17 2.08 -15.30 6.37
C PRO A 17 2.27 -14.04 5.52
N LEU A 18 3.36 -13.29 5.73
CA LEU A 18 3.67 -12.09 4.96
C LEU A 18 4.90 -12.34 4.07
N SER A 19 4.75 -12.13 2.77
CA SER A 19 5.89 -12.06 1.86
C SER A 19 6.02 -10.65 1.28
N HIS A 20 7.25 -10.14 1.31
CA HIS A 20 7.65 -8.92 0.63
C HIS A 20 9.01 -9.19 -0.01
N ILE A 21 9.00 -9.43 -1.32
CA ILE A 21 10.14 -9.98 -2.05
C ILE A 21 11.22 -8.90 -2.21
N GLY A 22 12.45 -9.22 -1.81
CA GLY A 22 13.64 -8.42 -2.10
C GLY A 22 14.33 -8.88 -3.36
N GLU A 23 14.55 -10.19 -3.47
CA GLU A 23 15.19 -10.84 -4.61
C GLU A 23 14.54 -12.18 -4.95
N ALA A 24 14.81 -12.66 -6.16
CA ALA A 24 14.32 -13.93 -6.64
C ALA A 24 15.46 -14.69 -7.32
N GLU A 25 15.62 -15.96 -6.98
CA GLU A 25 16.58 -16.87 -7.59
C GLU A 25 15.84 -18.09 -8.14
N SER A 26 15.91 -18.31 -9.45
CA SER A 26 15.20 -19.39 -10.12
C SER A 26 13.69 -19.39 -9.81
N THR A 27 13.20 -20.36 -9.03
CA THR A 27 11.79 -20.51 -8.62
C THR A 27 11.56 -20.12 -7.16
N GLU A 28 12.56 -19.56 -6.49
CA GLU A 28 12.52 -19.19 -5.09
C GLU A 28 12.55 -17.66 -4.96
N THR A 29 11.77 -17.13 -4.03
CA THR A 29 11.74 -15.69 -3.75
C THR A 29 12.05 -15.46 -2.28
N PHE A 30 13.00 -14.57 -2.02
CA PHE A 30 13.50 -14.27 -0.68
C PHE A 30 12.94 -12.95 -0.17
N LEU A 31 12.81 -12.87 1.16
CA LEU A 31 12.30 -11.70 1.84
C LEU A 31 13.22 -10.48 1.65
N ASN A 32 12.62 -9.30 1.55
CA ASN A 32 13.33 -8.03 1.48
C ASN A 32 14.01 -7.73 2.80
N THR A 33 15.33 -7.55 2.75
CA THR A 33 16.16 -7.28 3.91
C THR A 33 16.92 -5.97 3.77
N VAL A 34 17.28 -5.40 4.93
CA VAL A 34 18.18 -4.25 5.04
C VAL A 34 19.17 -4.46 6.17
N ARG A 35 20.25 -3.68 6.19
CA ARG A 35 21.25 -3.75 7.27
C ARG A 35 20.97 -2.70 8.34
N VAL A 36 20.90 -3.13 9.59
CA VAL A 36 20.75 -2.30 10.78
C VAL A 36 21.94 -2.48 11.72
N MET A 37 22.21 -1.50 12.58
CA MET A 37 23.22 -1.65 13.63
C MET A 37 22.59 -2.32 14.85
N CYS A 38 22.95 -3.57 15.12
CA CYS A 38 22.53 -4.31 16.30
C CYS A 38 23.75 -4.58 17.19
N HIS A 39 23.74 -4.07 18.42
CA HIS A 39 24.86 -4.18 19.38
C HIS A 39 26.24 -3.83 18.77
N GLY A 40 26.30 -2.76 17.98
CA GLY A 40 27.54 -2.30 17.33
C GLY A 40 27.97 -3.10 16.10
N LYS A 41 27.17 -4.06 15.63
CA LYS A 41 27.45 -4.86 14.43
C LYS A 41 26.38 -4.66 13.35
N PRO A 42 26.77 -4.41 12.09
CA PRO A 42 25.83 -4.41 10.98
C PRO A 42 25.22 -5.81 10.82
N THR A 43 23.91 -5.91 11.00
CA THR A 43 23.14 -7.15 10.95
C THR A 43 21.99 -7.00 9.97
N GLU A 44 21.67 -8.06 9.25
CA GLU A 44 20.56 -8.07 8.32
C GLU A 44 19.23 -8.30 9.04
N VAL A 45 18.19 -7.58 8.64
CA VAL A 45 16.82 -7.74 9.13
C VAL A 45 15.81 -7.59 8.02
N PHE A 46 14.70 -8.33 8.09
CA PHE A 46 13.53 -8.09 7.26
C PHE A 46 13.06 -6.63 7.37
N ALA A 47 12.66 -6.04 6.25
CA ALA A 47 12.02 -4.73 6.22
C ALA A 47 10.86 -4.72 5.23
N TYR A 48 9.66 -4.44 5.72
CA TYR A 48 8.54 -4.12 4.85
C TYR A 48 8.61 -2.64 4.47
N THR A 49 8.73 -2.34 3.18
CA THR A 49 9.03 -0.97 2.75
C THR A 49 7.86 -0.02 3.02
N GLY A 50 8.17 1.20 3.46
CA GLY A 50 7.16 2.26 3.58
C GLY A 50 6.51 2.58 2.24
N ASN A 51 7.24 2.41 1.12
CA ASN A 51 6.66 2.56 -0.21
C ASN A 51 5.51 1.57 -0.47
N ALA A 52 5.62 0.33 -0.01
CA ALA A 52 4.55 -0.66 -0.14
C ALA A 52 3.33 -0.29 0.72
N ILE A 53 3.53 0.19 1.95
CA ILE A 53 2.45 0.71 2.82
C ILE A 53 1.74 1.89 2.16
N ARG A 54 2.52 2.89 1.74
CA ARG A 54 2.02 4.10 1.09
C ARG A 54 1.30 3.79 -0.22
N GLY A 55 1.80 2.84 -1.00
CA GLY A 55 1.14 2.38 -2.23
C GLY A 55 -0.24 1.80 -1.94
N ALA A 56 -0.36 0.90 -0.96
CA ALA A 56 -1.64 0.33 -0.56
C ALA A 56 -2.65 1.40 -0.10
N TRP A 57 -2.21 2.35 0.73
CA TRP A 57 -3.06 3.46 1.16
C TRP A 57 -3.40 4.43 0.03
N ARG A 58 -2.49 4.64 -0.92
CA ARG A 58 -2.72 5.47 -2.10
C ARG A 58 -3.84 4.88 -2.95
N ASP A 59 -3.75 3.60 -3.30
CA ASP A 59 -4.77 2.92 -4.11
C ASP A 59 -6.14 2.99 -3.43
N CYS A 60 -6.18 2.73 -2.12
CA CYS A 60 -7.40 2.79 -1.34
C CYS A 60 -7.97 4.22 -1.22
N GLY A 61 -7.12 5.23 -1.05
CA GLY A 61 -7.56 6.63 -0.99
C GLY A 61 -8.07 7.15 -2.33
N ALA A 62 -7.41 6.81 -3.43
CA ALA A 62 -7.87 7.17 -4.76
C ALA A 62 -9.23 6.56 -5.05
N ALA A 63 -9.42 5.27 -4.75
CA ALA A 63 -10.71 4.60 -4.86
C ALA A 63 -11.77 5.27 -3.97
N TYR A 64 -11.46 5.50 -2.69
CA TYR A 64 -12.38 6.16 -1.75
C TYR A 64 -12.88 7.50 -2.27
N MET A 65 -11.97 8.35 -2.76
CA MET A 65 -12.29 9.67 -3.29
C MET A 65 -13.16 9.57 -4.54
N LEU A 66 -12.80 8.72 -5.52
CA LEU A 66 -13.55 8.58 -6.77
C LEU A 66 -14.95 7.99 -6.55
N ASP A 67 -15.08 7.02 -5.65
CA ASP A 67 -16.37 6.42 -5.29
C ASP A 67 -17.29 7.48 -4.66
N ARG A 68 -16.76 8.29 -3.73
CA ARG A 68 -17.49 9.37 -3.05
C ARG A 68 -17.86 10.53 -3.95
N LEU A 69 -17.11 10.76 -5.02
CA LEU A 69 -17.46 11.72 -6.06
C LEU A 69 -18.52 11.17 -7.04
N GLY A 70 -19.21 10.07 -6.71
CA GLY A 70 -20.25 9.49 -7.55
C GLY A 70 -19.74 8.44 -8.54
N ASN A 71 -18.70 7.69 -8.16
CA ASN A 71 -18.05 6.67 -8.99
C ASN A 71 -17.55 7.23 -10.34
N ILE A 72 -16.93 8.41 -10.32
CA ILE A 72 -16.44 9.06 -11.53
C ILE A 72 -15.32 8.23 -12.15
N LYS A 73 -15.38 8.08 -13.47
CA LYS A 73 -14.28 7.53 -14.28
C LYS A 73 -13.39 8.66 -14.74
N VAL A 74 -12.08 8.49 -14.55
CA VAL A 74 -11.08 9.49 -14.92
C VAL A 74 -10.30 9.07 -16.17
N PRO A 75 -9.75 10.02 -16.94
CA PRO A 75 -8.85 9.72 -18.06
C PRO A 75 -7.62 8.92 -17.60
N LYS A 76 -6.98 8.20 -18.53
CA LYS A 76 -5.82 7.33 -18.25
C LYS A 76 -4.67 8.07 -17.54
N LYS A 77 -4.40 9.32 -17.93
CA LYS A 77 -3.35 10.16 -17.29
C LYS A 77 -3.67 10.44 -15.83
N ALA A 78 -4.91 10.86 -15.53
CA ALA A 78 -5.39 11.07 -14.16
C ALA A 78 -5.42 9.77 -13.36
N PHE A 79 -5.78 8.63 -13.98
CA PHE A 79 -5.70 7.32 -13.33
C PHE A 79 -4.26 7.00 -12.90
N HIS A 80 -3.28 7.16 -13.80
CA HIS A 80 -1.88 6.95 -13.47
C HIS A 80 -1.39 7.93 -12.39
N LEU A 81 -1.79 9.20 -12.45
CA LEU A 81 -1.52 10.14 -11.38
C LEU A 81 -2.05 9.61 -10.05
N LEU A 82 -3.33 9.27 -9.95
CA LEU A 82 -3.99 8.90 -8.70
C LEU A 82 -3.48 7.57 -8.11
N PHE A 83 -3.26 6.53 -8.91
CA PHE A 83 -2.92 5.20 -8.42
C PHE A 83 -1.41 4.91 -8.48
N THR A 84 -0.71 5.33 -9.53
CA THR A 84 0.71 5.00 -9.72
C THR A 84 1.66 6.16 -9.45
N GLY A 85 1.14 7.33 -9.07
CA GLY A 85 1.95 8.53 -8.83
C GLY A 85 2.33 9.29 -10.10
N GLY A 86 1.75 8.96 -11.25
CA GLY A 86 1.95 9.66 -12.52
C GLY A 86 3.27 9.35 -13.21
N THR A 87 3.46 9.99 -14.38
CA THR A 87 4.69 9.90 -15.17
C THR A 87 5.12 11.32 -15.51
N ILE A 88 6.41 11.60 -15.43
CA ILE A 88 6.98 12.90 -15.83
C ILE A 88 7.39 12.80 -17.29
N SER A 89 7.04 13.80 -18.08
CA SER A 89 7.50 13.95 -19.46
C SER A 89 8.02 15.37 -19.68
N GLY A 90 9.09 15.54 -20.47
CA GLY A 90 9.64 16.86 -20.82
C GLY A 90 10.59 17.46 -19.77
N GLU A 91 11.03 18.70 -20.02
CA GLU A 91 11.90 19.46 -19.11
C GLU A 91 11.13 19.90 -17.86
N GLN A 92 11.72 19.67 -16.68
CA GLN A 92 11.08 20.02 -15.42
C GLN A 92 10.87 21.53 -15.31
N LYS A 93 9.60 21.94 -15.16
CA LYS A 93 9.22 23.31 -14.82
C LYS A 93 8.39 23.28 -13.55
N VAL A 94 8.80 24.05 -12.55
CA VAL A 94 8.09 24.16 -11.28
C VAL A 94 7.04 25.27 -11.42
N ASP A 95 5.77 24.88 -11.42
CA ASP A 95 4.65 25.82 -11.32
C ASP A 95 4.05 25.73 -9.92
N ILE A 96 4.44 26.68 -9.08
CA ILE A 96 4.06 26.74 -7.66
C ILE A 96 2.56 27.00 -7.50
N ASP A 97 1.95 27.78 -8.39
CA ASP A 97 0.56 28.18 -8.24
C ASP A 97 -0.38 27.07 -8.70
N ALA A 98 -0.06 26.38 -9.81
CA ALA A 98 -0.75 25.16 -10.21
C ALA A 98 -0.65 24.06 -9.14
N ALA A 99 0.54 23.91 -8.53
CA ALA A 99 0.75 22.97 -7.43
C ALA A 99 -0.13 23.29 -6.21
N LYS A 100 -0.25 24.56 -5.83
CA LYS A 100 -1.11 25.00 -4.73
C LYS A 100 -2.59 24.77 -5.02
N GLN A 101 -3.04 25.10 -6.22
CA GLN A 101 -4.43 24.88 -6.64
C GLN A 101 -4.80 23.39 -6.61
N MET A 102 -3.92 22.53 -7.12
CA MET A 102 -4.14 21.08 -7.08
C MET A 102 -4.18 20.54 -5.65
N ARG A 103 -3.29 20.99 -4.76
CA ARG A 103 -3.31 20.58 -3.35
C ARG A 103 -4.58 21.04 -2.62
N ALA A 104 -5.07 22.23 -2.95
CA ALA A 104 -6.31 22.75 -2.37
C ALA A 104 -7.55 21.99 -2.87
N ALA A 105 -7.58 21.64 -4.16
CA ALA A 105 -8.67 20.91 -4.78
C ALA A 105 -8.69 19.42 -4.38
N LEU A 106 -7.53 18.79 -4.30
CA LEU A 106 -7.37 17.35 -4.06
C LEU A 106 -6.37 17.10 -2.92
N PRO A 107 -6.81 17.19 -1.65
CA PRO A 107 -5.97 16.92 -0.48
C PRO A 107 -5.24 15.57 -0.53
N PHE A 108 -5.87 14.55 -1.14
CA PHE A 108 -5.27 13.25 -1.42
C PHE A 108 -3.95 13.35 -2.20
N VAL A 109 -3.89 14.18 -3.25
CA VAL A 109 -2.66 14.39 -4.03
C VAL A 109 -1.61 15.12 -3.19
N SER A 110 -2.03 16.01 -2.29
CA SER A 110 -1.12 16.71 -1.39
C SER A 110 -0.37 15.76 -0.46
N ILE A 111 -1.05 14.75 0.10
CA ILE A 111 -0.45 13.82 1.07
C ILE A 111 0.42 12.75 0.39
N PHE A 112 0.00 12.20 -0.75
CA PHE A 112 0.73 11.11 -1.41
C PHE A 112 1.72 11.58 -2.49
N GLY A 113 1.55 12.80 -3.00
CA GLY A 113 2.34 13.36 -4.09
C GLY A 113 2.01 12.77 -5.46
N GLY A 114 2.79 13.14 -6.48
CA GLY A 114 2.70 12.60 -7.83
C GLY A 114 3.40 13.46 -8.87
N GLY A 115 3.71 12.89 -10.03
CA GLY A 115 4.16 13.60 -11.22
C GLY A 115 2.96 14.21 -11.96
N VAL A 116 2.94 15.53 -12.07
CA VAL A 116 1.87 16.30 -12.72
C VAL A 116 2.50 17.16 -13.79
N GLY A 117 2.18 16.91 -15.05
CA GLY A 117 2.83 17.54 -16.20
C GLY A 117 4.35 17.35 -16.14
N ASN A 118 5.07 18.46 -16.02
CA ASN A 118 6.53 18.48 -15.94
C ASN A 118 7.07 18.66 -14.51
N GLN A 119 6.23 18.54 -13.47
CA GLN A 119 6.65 18.74 -12.08
C GLN A 119 6.41 17.52 -11.19
N ILE A 120 7.25 17.37 -10.17
CA ILE A 120 7.05 16.42 -9.07
C ILE A 120 6.41 17.17 -7.91
N LEU A 121 5.17 16.79 -7.56
CA LEU A 121 4.56 17.18 -6.30
C LEU A 121 5.03 16.21 -5.21
N SER A 122 5.91 16.66 -4.34
CA SER A 122 6.33 15.88 -3.17
C SER A 122 5.15 15.62 -2.24
N GLY A 123 4.92 14.35 -1.88
CA GLY A 123 3.95 14.00 -0.84
C GLY A 123 4.39 14.53 0.53
N LYS A 124 3.43 14.65 1.45
CA LYS A 124 3.68 15.12 2.83
C LYS A 124 4.02 13.99 3.82
N ILE A 125 3.76 12.73 3.45
CA ILE A 125 4.07 11.57 4.29
C ILE A 125 5.57 11.27 4.26
N VAL A 126 6.20 11.28 5.44
CA VAL A 126 7.57 10.83 5.67
C VAL A 126 7.49 9.64 6.62
N GLN A 127 8.14 8.51 6.30
CA GLN A 127 7.90 7.27 7.05
C GLN A 127 9.11 6.34 7.07
N THR A 128 9.12 5.44 8.04
CA THR A 128 10.10 4.36 8.17
C THR A 128 9.71 3.14 7.33
N PHE A 129 10.58 2.14 7.31
CA PHE A 129 10.14 0.76 7.05
C PHE A 129 9.31 0.25 8.23
N ALA A 130 8.48 -0.77 7.99
CA ALA A 130 7.93 -1.56 9.08
C ALA A 130 8.90 -2.68 9.42
N TYR A 131 9.43 -2.65 10.64
CA TYR A 131 10.43 -3.59 11.14
C TYR A 131 9.78 -4.64 12.04
N PRO A 132 10.21 -5.91 11.97
CA PRO A 132 9.72 -6.92 12.90
C PRO A 132 10.18 -6.60 14.33
N VAL A 133 9.34 -6.90 15.31
CA VAL A 133 9.72 -6.88 16.72
C VAL A 133 10.60 -8.09 16.99
N CYS A 134 11.93 -7.90 16.97
CA CYS A 134 12.92 -8.97 17.08
C CYS A 134 14.23 -8.46 17.70
N ALA A 135 15.18 -9.36 17.93
CA ALA A 135 16.47 -9.04 18.53
C ALA A 135 17.25 -7.95 17.77
N GLU A 136 17.19 -7.98 16.44
CA GLU A 136 17.93 -7.04 15.57
C GLU A 136 17.39 -5.60 15.61
N THR A 137 16.15 -5.40 16.07
CA THR A 137 15.42 -4.12 16.00
C THR A 137 15.17 -3.49 17.37
N VAL A 138 15.69 -4.07 18.45
CA VAL A 138 15.64 -3.54 19.82
C VAL A 138 16.05 -2.07 19.89
N GLY A 139 17.15 -1.70 19.23
CA GLY A 139 17.65 -0.33 19.23
C GLY A 139 16.91 0.65 18.31
N ILE A 140 15.90 0.17 17.58
CA ILE A 140 15.11 0.95 16.62
C ILE A 140 13.68 1.15 17.12
N ILE A 141 13.06 0.09 17.61
CA ILE A 141 11.67 0.09 18.06
C ILE A 141 11.60 0.71 19.46
N PRO A 142 10.85 1.81 19.67
CA PRO A 142 10.71 2.43 20.97
C PRO A 142 10.14 1.48 22.03
N GLU A 143 10.53 1.67 23.28
CA GLU A 143 9.93 1.00 24.43
C GLU A 143 8.57 1.63 24.82
N GLY A 144 7.80 0.92 25.65
CA GLY A 144 6.56 1.43 26.24
C GLY A 144 5.38 1.50 25.27
N ILE A 145 5.34 0.66 24.24
CA ILE A 145 4.17 0.48 23.38
C ILE A 145 3.38 -0.72 23.92
N ASP A 146 2.24 -0.45 24.58
CA ASP A 146 1.47 -1.43 25.38
C ASP A 146 1.08 -2.72 24.64
N HIS A 147 0.99 -2.65 23.32
CA HIS A 147 0.51 -3.74 22.47
C HIS A 147 1.61 -4.42 21.66
N ILE A 148 2.88 -4.13 21.96
CA ILE A 148 4.04 -4.87 21.46
C ILE A 148 4.39 -6.00 22.43
N ASP A 149 4.58 -7.21 21.89
CA ASP A 149 5.19 -8.32 22.59
C ASP A 149 6.72 -8.18 22.54
N TYR A 150 7.28 -7.48 23.53
CA TYR A 150 8.72 -7.29 23.63
C TYR A 150 9.48 -8.59 23.94
N ASP A 151 8.82 -9.69 24.36
CA ASP A 151 9.50 -10.98 24.52
C ASP A 151 9.98 -11.54 23.17
N ALA A 152 9.32 -11.16 22.07
CA ALA A 152 9.75 -11.51 20.71
C ALA A 152 11.16 -10.96 20.40
N GLN A 153 11.61 -9.88 21.08
CA GLN A 153 12.95 -9.34 20.93
C GLN A 153 14.07 -10.24 21.49
N LYS A 154 13.72 -11.34 22.17
CA LYS A 154 14.68 -12.39 22.56
C LYS A 154 15.01 -13.32 21.38
N THR A 155 14.31 -13.18 20.26
CA THR A 155 14.40 -14.06 19.09
C THR A 155 14.83 -13.28 17.85
N THR A 156 15.70 -13.89 17.04
CA THR A 156 16.09 -13.34 15.72
C THR A 156 14.95 -13.46 14.72
N TRP A 157 14.79 -12.48 13.84
CA TRP A 157 13.77 -12.52 12.78
C TRP A 157 13.90 -13.76 11.88
N ARG A 158 15.11 -14.34 11.73
CA ARG A 158 15.37 -15.57 10.96
C ARG A 158 14.65 -16.80 11.52
N LYS A 159 14.27 -16.78 12.81
CA LYS A 159 13.44 -17.82 13.45
C LYS A 159 11.94 -17.54 13.33
N MET A 160 11.58 -16.42 12.71
CA MET A 160 10.21 -15.97 12.47
C MET A 160 9.83 -16.06 10.99
N THR A 161 10.61 -16.82 10.20
CA THR A 161 10.37 -17.05 8.78
C THR A 161 10.00 -18.50 8.51
N ASP A 162 9.32 -18.73 7.39
CA ASP A 162 8.99 -20.04 6.84
C ASP A 162 9.00 -19.97 5.30
N GLU A 163 8.97 -21.13 4.66
CA GLU A 163 8.95 -21.28 3.21
C GLU A 163 7.69 -22.02 2.76
N ILE A 164 6.93 -21.40 1.85
CA ILE A 164 5.70 -22.00 1.32
C ILE A 164 5.88 -22.27 -0.17
N SER A 165 5.83 -23.55 -0.57
CA SER A 165 5.87 -23.96 -1.97
C SER A 165 4.46 -24.07 -2.57
N PHE A 166 4.26 -23.44 -3.71
CA PHE A 166 3.07 -23.55 -4.53
C PHE A 166 3.36 -24.36 -5.79
N THR A 167 2.32 -24.98 -6.34
CA THR A 167 2.39 -25.61 -7.67
C THR A 167 1.35 -24.94 -8.56
N ARG A 168 1.77 -24.45 -9.73
CA ARG A 168 0.81 -24.15 -10.81
C ARG A 168 0.48 -25.48 -11.48
N LYS A 169 -0.75 -25.95 -11.36
CA LYS A 169 -1.20 -27.15 -12.06
C LYS A 169 -1.53 -26.79 -13.51
N ASP A 170 -1.09 -27.63 -14.44
CA ASP A 170 -1.48 -27.52 -15.83
C ASP A 170 -2.81 -28.24 -16.04
N ASP A 171 -3.91 -27.51 -15.93
CA ASP A 171 -5.27 -28.07 -16.07
C ASP A 171 -5.59 -28.50 -17.52
N SER A 172 -4.76 -28.13 -18.50
CA SER A 172 -4.87 -28.63 -19.88
C SER A 172 -4.59 -30.13 -20.00
N LYS A 173 -3.95 -30.72 -18.97
CA LYS A 173 -3.63 -32.15 -18.89
C LYS A 173 -4.61 -32.93 -18.01
N ASP A 174 -5.69 -32.31 -17.56
CA ASP A 174 -6.74 -32.93 -16.75
C ASP A 174 -8.10 -32.89 -17.50
N PHE A 175 -9.17 -33.36 -16.85
CA PHE A 175 -10.53 -33.39 -17.39
C PHE A 175 -10.99 -32.06 -18.01
N LEU A 176 -10.55 -30.92 -17.45
CA LEU A 176 -10.87 -29.60 -18.00
C LEU A 176 -10.23 -29.39 -19.37
N GLY A 177 -8.96 -29.78 -19.52
CA GLY A 177 -8.27 -29.80 -20.81
C GLY A 177 -8.99 -30.71 -21.80
N ASP A 178 -9.37 -31.91 -21.39
CA ASP A 178 -10.12 -32.84 -22.25
C ASP A 178 -11.47 -32.28 -22.72
N LYS A 179 -12.17 -31.56 -21.84
CA LYS A 179 -13.52 -31.06 -22.07
C LYS A 179 -13.57 -29.75 -22.85
N TYR A 180 -12.63 -28.85 -22.60
CA TYR A 180 -12.70 -27.45 -23.06
C TYR A 180 -11.54 -27.04 -23.96
N MET A 181 -10.44 -27.80 -24.00
CA MET A 181 -9.36 -27.51 -24.94
C MET A 181 -9.76 -28.03 -26.31
N ALA A 182 -9.81 -27.13 -27.28
CA ALA A 182 -10.00 -27.50 -28.67
C ALA A 182 -8.87 -28.44 -29.10
N LYS A 183 -9.18 -29.73 -29.26
CA LYS A 183 -8.28 -30.69 -29.89
C LYS A 183 -8.38 -30.46 -31.40
N ASP A 184 -7.32 -29.91 -31.98
CA ASP A 184 -7.17 -29.67 -33.42
C ASP A 184 -8.32 -28.94 -34.11
N VAL A 185 -8.54 -27.66 -33.77
CA VAL A 185 -9.15 -26.75 -34.75
C VAL A 185 -8.06 -26.37 -35.74
N LYS A 186 -7.99 -27.09 -36.86
CA LYS A 186 -7.41 -26.52 -38.08
C LYS A 186 -8.19 -25.25 -38.37
N LEU A 187 -7.66 -24.08 -37.99
CA LEU A 187 -8.06 -22.86 -38.67
C LEU A 187 -7.87 -23.15 -40.16
N LEU A 188 -8.89 -22.87 -40.97
CA LEU A 188 -8.94 -23.14 -42.41
C LEU A 188 -7.92 -22.34 -43.25
N THR A 189 -6.83 -21.88 -42.64
CA THR A 189 -5.78 -21.11 -43.28
C THR A 189 -4.42 -21.66 -42.88
N ALA A 190 -3.72 -22.15 -43.90
CA ALA A 190 -2.32 -22.56 -43.94
C ALA A 190 -1.99 -23.91 -43.29
N GLY A 191 -1.65 -24.88 -44.15
CA GLY A 191 -0.93 -26.07 -43.75
C GLY A 191 0.50 -25.71 -43.40
N GLU A 192 0.97 -26.18 -42.26
CA GLU A 192 2.39 -26.23 -41.92
C GLU A 192 2.60 -27.32 -40.85
N GLU A 193 3.78 -27.92 -40.92
CA GLU A 193 4.21 -29.16 -40.28
C GLU A 193 4.26 -29.08 -38.74
N GLU A 194 3.91 -30.20 -38.09
CA GLU A 194 3.99 -30.39 -36.64
C GLU A 194 5.44 -30.33 -36.14
N LYS A 195 5.82 -29.19 -35.55
CA LYS A 195 6.94 -29.14 -34.60
C LYS A 195 6.43 -29.47 -33.21
N LYS A 196 6.88 -30.59 -32.63
CA LYS A 196 6.85 -30.84 -31.18
C LYS A 196 7.55 -29.66 -30.48
N LYS A 197 6.76 -28.74 -29.93
CA LYS A 197 7.25 -27.79 -28.92
C LYS A 197 7.31 -28.54 -27.60
N ASP A 198 8.51 -28.99 -27.22
CA ASP A 198 8.88 -29.06 -25.80
C ASP A 198 8.85 -27.61 -25.27
N GLY A 199 7.64 -27.15 -24.96
CA GLY A 199 7.44 -25.90 -24.24
C GLY A 199 7.91 -26.08 -22.79
N PRO A 200 8.28 -24.99 -22.09
CA PRO A 200 8.65 -25.05 -20.69
C PRO A 200 7.58 -25.80 -19.89
N ALA A 201 7.98 -26.62 -18.93
CA ALA A 201 7.06 -27.39 -18.10
C ALA A 201 5.98 -26.47 -17.51
N THR A 202 4.75 -26.62 -17.99
CA THR A 202 3.59 -25.81 -17.61
C THR A 202 3.21 -26.02 -16.14
N GLN A 203 3.65 -27.15 -15.56
CA GLN A 203 3.60 -27.40 -14.13
C GLN A 203 4.89 -26.92 -13.47
N MET A 204 4.84 -25.77 -12.82
CA MET A 204 5.99 -25.17 -12.13
C MET A 204 5.73 -25.07 -10.62
N ARG A 205 6.65 -25.62 -9.83
CA ARG A 205 6.72 -25.40 -8.38
C ARG A 205 7.54 -24.14 -8.13
N TYR A 206 7.07 -23.27 -7.24
CA TYR A 206 7.82 -22.10 -6.79
C TYR A 206 7.66 -21.93 -5.28
N THR A 207 8.72 -21.50 -4.62
CA THR A 207 8.78 -21.36 -3.16
C THR A 207 8.90 -19.89 -2.80
N VAL A 208 8.19 -19.49 -1.74
CA VAL A 208 8.17 -18.12 -1.26
C VAL A 208 8.60 -18.11 0.20
N GLU A 209 9.66 -17.39 0.52
CA GLU A 209 10.02 -17.05 1.89
C GLU A 209 9.00 -16.02 2.44
N CYS A 210 8.57 -16.24 3.68
CA CYS A 210 7.57 -15.42 4.35
C CYS A 210 7.85 -15.28 5.84
N LEU A 211 7.41 -14.18 6.44
CA LEU A 211 7.26 -14.10 7.89
C LEU A 211 6.04 -14.92 8.33
N ILE A 212 6.15 -15.60 9.46
CA ILE A 212 5.07 -16.42 10.01
C ILE A 212 3.95 -15.57 10.65
N PRO A 213 2.71 -16.09 10.72
CA PRO A 213 1.64 -15.46 11.50
C PRO A 213 2.07 -15.24 12.97
N GLY A 214 1.57 -14.16 13.57
CA GLY A 214 1.89 -13.74 14.93
C GLY A 214 3.03 -12.72 15.03
N VAL A 215 3.90 -12.62 14.03
CA VAL A 215 4.95 -11.59 14.00
C VAL A 215 4.34 -10.20 14.02
N GLN A 216 4.92 -9.31 14.83
CA GLN A 216 4.53 -7.91 14.88
C GLN A 216 5.52 -7.06 14.09
N LEU A 217 5.01 -6.11 13.31
CA LEU A 217 5.80 -5.12 12.59
C LEU A 217 5.51 -3.73 13.17
N TRP A 218 6.53 -3.00 13.58
CA TRP A 218 6.43 -1.60 14.00
C TRP A 218 6.80 -0.67 12.84
N HIS A 219 5.98 0.35 12.63
CA HIS A 219 6.10 1.37 11.58
C HIS A 219 5.85 2.75 12.18
N SER A 220 6.56 3.78 11.71
CA SER A 220 6.26 5.16 12.08
C SER A 220 6.19 6.05 10.85
N LEU A 221 5.27 6.99 10.87
CA LEU A 221 5.18 8.08 9.91
C LEU A 221 5.07 9.43 10.62
N ASN A 222 5.54 10.46 9.92
CA ASN A 222 5.36 11.86 10.25
C ASN A 222 4.69 12.55 9.07
N ILE A 223 3.75 13.44 9.35
CA ILE A 223 3.06 14.24 8.34
C ILE A 223 2.77 15.64 8.87
N THR A 224 3.14 16.67 8.11
CA THR A 224 2.77 18.07 8.39
C THR A 224 1.65 18.47 7.45
N CYS A 225 0.45 18.65 7.97
CA CYS A 225 -0.75 18.82 7.18
C CYS A 225 -1.86 19.55 7.94
N ASN A 226 -2.86 20.05 7.20
CA ASN A 226 -4.10 20.55 7.80
C ASN A 226 -5.08 19.39 8.09
N GLU A 227 -6.19 19.69 8.77
CA GLU A 227 -7.16 18.67 9.19
C GLU A 227 -7.84 17.93 8.02
N ILE A 228 -8.07 18.62 6.89
CA ILE A 228 -8.66 18.00 5.70
C ILE A 228 -7.67 17.01 5.06
N GLU A 229 -6.40 17.38 4.97
CA GLU A 229 -5.34 16.50 4.47
C GLU A 229 -5.11 15.31 5.41
N LEU A 230 -5.17 15.51 6.72
CA LEU A 230 -5.17 14.41 7.69
C LEU A 230 -6.39 13.50 7.45
N GLY A 231 -7.56 14.09 7.23
CA GLY A 231 -8.79 13.37 6.89
C GLY A 231 -8.67 12.52 5.63
N ALA A 232 -7.98 13.01 4.60
CA ALA A 232 -7.69 12.24 3.40
C ALA A 232 -6.80 11.01 3.71
N LEU A 233 -5.80 11.15 4.60
CA LEU A 233 -4.99 10.01 5.05
C LEU A 233 -5.84 9.01 5.86
N VAL A 234 -6.69 9.49 6.76
CA VAL A 234 -7.58 8.61 7.54
C VAL A 234 -8.57 7.90 6.62
N ALA A 235 -9.11 8.57 5.60
CA ALA A 235 -9.99 7.95 4.61
C ALA A 235 -9.29 6.86 3.80
N SER A 236 -8.03 7.08 3.39
CA SER A 236 -7.18 6.05 2.77
C SER A 236 -7.02 4.82 3.65
N ILE A 237 -6.68 5.01 4.93
CA ILE A 237 -6.47 3.91 5.89
C ILE A 237 -7.80 3.21 6.18
N HIS A 238 -8.90 3.96 6.32
CA HIS A 238 -10.25 3.42 6.49
C HIS A 238 -10.60 2.49 5.33
N LYS A 239 -10.37 2.92 4.08
CA LYS A 239 -10.66 2.11 2.90
C LYS A 239 -9.76 0.88 2.81
N TRP A 240 -8.48 1.01 3.17
CA TRP A 240 -7.57 -0.13 3.28
C TRP A 240 -8.01 -1.12 4.36
N ALA A 241 -8.55 -0.65 5.47
CA ALA A 241 -9.00 -1.49 6.59
C ALA A 241 -10.18 -2.41 6.23
N GLU A 242 -10.91 -2.16 5.14
CA GLU A 242 -11.91 -3.10 4.60
C GLU A 242 -11.25 -4.40 4.10
N ARG A 243 -9.98 -4.34 3.68
CA ARG A 243 -9.16 -5.46 3.21
C ARG A 243 -7.72 -5.27 3.70
N PRO A 244 -7.44 -5.50 5.00
CA PRO A 244 -6.20 -5.09 5.63
C PRO A 244 -5.09 -6.08 5.35
N TYR A 245 -4.58 -6.02 4.13
CA TYR A 245 -3.51 -6.87 3.64
C TYR A 245 -2.23 -6.07 3.43
N LEU A 246 -1.11 -6.62 3.90
CA LEU A 246 0.23 -6.21 3.57
C LEU A 246 0.84 -7.17 2.54
N GLY A 247 1.68 -6.64 1.65
CA GLY A 247 2.39 -7.41 0.65
C GLY A 247 1.50 -7.90 -0.50
N GLY A 248 2.04 -8.82 -1.28
CA GLY A 248 1.33 -9.47 -2.38
C GLY A 248 0.61 -10.74 -1.94
N MET A 249 0.05 -11.46 -2.90
CA MET A 249 -0.46 -12.83 -2.70
C MET A 249 -1.65 -12.96 -1.72
N ALA A 250 -2.40 -11.89 -1.46
CA ALA A 250 -3.62 -11.95 -0.65
C ALA A 250 -4.62 -13.03 -1.15
N GLY A 251 -4.77 -13.19 -2.47
CA GLY A 251 -5.59 -14.26 -3.07
C GLY A 251 -5.08 -15.69 -2.84
N LYS A 252 -3.88 -15.86 -2.27
CA LYS A 252 -3.29 -17.14 -1.85
C LYS A 252 -3.23 -17.29 -0.33
N GLY A 253 -3.88 -16.39 0.42
CA GLY A 253 -3.95 -16.43 1.88
C GLY A 253 -2.78 -15.74 2.60
N PHE A 254 -2.16 -14.73 2.00
CA PHE A 254 -1.03 -14.00 2.60
C PHE A 254 -1.46 -12.62 3.09
N GLY A 255 -0.73 -12.08 4.07
CA GLY A 255 -0.68 -10.64 4.32
C GLY A 255 -1.77 -10.07 5.19
N LEU A 256 -2.76 -10.85 5.63
CA LEU A 256 -3.81 -10.35 6.52
C LEU A 256 -3.21 -9.88 7.86
N VAL A 257 -3.60 -8.70 8.33
CA VAL A 257 -3.11 -8.13 9.60
C VAL A 257 -4.22 -7.56 10.47
N ASP A 258 -3.97 -7.54 11.78
CA ASP A 258 -4.54 -6.55 12.69
C ASP A 258 -3.60 -5.33 12.72
N ALA A 259 -4.11 -4.13 13.01
CA ALA A 259 -3.30 -2.91 13.06
C ALA A 259 -3.74 -1.97 14.18
N LYS A 260 -2.78 -1.35 14.87
CA LYS A 260 -3.04 -0.32 15.88
C LYS A 260 -2.21 0.90 15.56
N PHE A 261 -2.87 2.03 15.34
CA PHE A 261 -2.27 3.32 15.05
C PHE A 261 -2.44 4.22 16.28
N GLU A 262 -1.34 4.83 16.70
CA GLU A 262 -1.30 5.74 17.85
C GLU A 262 -0.66 7.06 17.44
N LEU A 263 -1.24 8.17 17.90
CA LEU A 263 -0.62 9.48 17.85
C LEU A 263 0.42 9.58 18.95
N VAL A 264 1.60 10.06 18.60
CA VAL A 264 2.70 10.32 19.54
C VAL A 264 2.87 11.82 19.69
N ASP A 265 2.73 12.32 20.92
CA ASP A 265 2.97 13.74 21.22
C ASP A 265 4.47 14.06 21.35
N ARG A 266 4.78 15.32 21.69
CA ARG A 266 6.18 15.78 21.84
C ARG A 266 6.88 15.18 23.06
N ASP A 267 6.13 14.77 24.07
CA ASP A 267 6.63 14.19 25.30
C ASP A 267 6.76 12.65 25.19
N GLY A 268 6.35 12.09 24.04
CA GLY A 268 6.39 10.66 23.76
C GLY A 268 5.16 9.89 24.25
N ASN A 269 4.12 10.58 24.74
CA ASN A 269 2.89 9.92 25.14
C ASN A 269 2.12 9.46 23.90
N ARG A 270 1.53 8.27 24.02
CA ARG A 270 0.75 7.63 22.96
C ARG A 270 -0.72 7.74 23.25
N SER A 271 -1.49 8.07 22.22
CA SER A 271 -2.94 8.11 22.29
C SER A 271 -3.55 7.35 21.10
N PRO A 272 -4.67 6.63 21.29
CA PRO A 272 -5.29 5.89 20.19
C PRO A 272 -5.67 6.79 19.01
N PHE A 273 -5.45 6.31 17.79
CA PHE A 273 -5.83 7.01 16.56
C PHE A 273 -6.75 6.15 15.69
N ILE A 274 -6.29 4.97 15.27
CA ILE A 274 -7.06 4.00 14.49
C ILE A 274 -6.79 2.61 15.05
N GLY A 275 -7.84 1.84 15.31
CA GLY A 275 -7.75 0.44 15.71
C GLY A 275 -8.39 -0.47 14.66
N LEU A 276 -7.69 -1.52 14.27
CA LEU A 276 -8.20 -2.57 13.42
C LEU A 276 -7.93 -3.91 14.09
N LYS A 277 -9.01 -4.63 14.40
CA LYS A 277 -8.91 -5.95 15.02
C LYS A 277 -9.99 -6.88 14.49
N ASP A 278 -9.57 -8.03 13.99
CA ASP A 278 -10.46 -9.10 13.49
C ASP A 278 -11.48 -8.55 12.47
N GLY A 279 -11.00 -7.69 11.56
CA GLY A 279 -11.81 -7.04 10.52
C GLY A 279 -12.70 -5.87 11.01
N THR A 280 -12.65 -5.53 12.30
CA THR A 280 -13.41 -4.41 12.86
C THR A 280 -12.52 -3.17 12.95
N LEU A 281 -12.95 -2.09 12.30
CA LEU A 281 -12.29 -0.79 12.35
C LEU A 281 -12.93 0.11 13.42
N ILE A 282 -12.09 0.76 14.22
CA ILE A 282 -12.45 1.76 15.21
C ILE A 282 -11.62 3.02 14.94
N LEU A 283 -12.27 4.17 14.83
CA LEU A 283 -11.62 5.47 14.75
C LEU A 283 -11.72 6.16 16.11
N ALA A 284 -10.59 6.61 16.66
CA ALA A 284 -10.61 7.53 17.79
C ALA A 284 -11.11 8.90 17.33
N GLU A 285 -11.53 9.75 18.28
CA GLU A 285 -12.14 11.05 17.98
C GLU A 285 -11.30 11.91 17.00
N PRO A 286 -9.96 12.06 17.16
CA PRO A 286 -9.17 12.86 16.22
C PRO A 286 -9.19 12.31 14.78
N ALA A 287 -9.17 10.98 14.62
CA ALA A 287 -9.23 10.35 13.30
C ALA A 287 -10.62 10.52 12.67
N LYS A 288 -11.66 10.34 13.48
CA LYS A 288 -13.06 10.48 13.05
C LYS A 288 -13.36 11.91 12.62
N GLU A 289 -13.02 12.91 13.44
CA GLU A 289 -13.24 14.32 13.12
C GLU A 289 -12.52 14.74 11.84
N ALA A 290 -11.24 14.36 11.68
CA ALA A 290 -10.49 14.66 10.47
C ALA A 290 -11.14 14.03 9.23
N LYS A 291 -11.54 12.76 9.31
CA LYS A 291 -12.21 12.06 8.22
C LYS A 291 -13.56 12.70 7.88
N ASP A 292 -14.37 13.06 8.86
CA ASP A 292 -15.67 13.67 8.66
C ASP A 292 -15.55 15.04 7.96
N GLN A 293 -14.51 15.82 8.28
CA GLN A 293 -14.20 17.07 7.58
C GLN A 293 -13.81 16.84 6.12
N TYR A 294 -13.00 15.81 5.84
CA TYR A 294 -12.64 15.45 4.47
C TYR A 294 -13.86 14.96 3.69
N ASP A 295 -14.71 14.12 4.28
CA ASP A 295 -15.95 13.64 3.65
C ASP A 295 -16.91 14.79 3.32
N ALA A 296 -17.03 15.78 4.22
CA ALA A 296 -17.82 16.98 3.98
C ALA A 296 -17.29 17.77 2.77
N GLN A 297 -15.97 17.97 2.67
CA GLN A 297 -15.37 18.64 1.53
C GLN A 297 -15.60 17.88 0.22
N ILE A 298 -15.43 16.55 0.22
CA ILE A 298 -15.69 15.74 -0.98
C ILE A 298 -17.16 15.80 -1.39
N LYS A 299 -18.08 15.83 -0.42
CA LYS A 299 -19.50 16.02 -0.69
C LYS A 299 -19.77 17.39 -1.33
N ASP A 300 -19.18 18.46 -0.81
CA ASP A 300 -19.33 19.80 -1.38
C ASP A 300 -18.79 19.87 -2.83
N LEU A 301 -17.66 19.20 -3.10
CA LEU A 301 -17.11 19.08 -4.46
C LEU A 301 -18.05 18.29 -5.39
N TYR A 302 -18.69 17.24 -4.88
CA TYR A 302 -19.67 16.46 -5.63
C TYR A 302 -20.94 17.26 -5.94
N ASP A 303 -21.47 17.99 -4.96
CA ASP A 303 -22.65 18.84 -5.13
C ASP A 303 -22.38 19.94 -6.18
N GLN A 304 -21.20 20.59 -6.12
CA GLN A 304 -20.77 21.55 -7.14
C GLN A 304 -20.65 20.92 -8.54
N TYR A 305 -20.19 19.67 -8.62
CA TYR A 305 -20.12 18.93 -9.88
C TYR A 305 -21.51 18.64 -10.47
N LEU A 306 -22.50 18.33 -9.62
CA LEU A 306 -23.89 18.10 -10.04
C LEU A 306 -24.58 19.39 -10.52
N ASP A 307 -24.29 20.53 -9.90
CA ASP A 307 -24.89 21.84 -10.19
C ASP A 307 -24.42 22.47 -11.52
N GLY A 308 -23.65 21.75 -12.33
CA GLY A 308 -23.30 22.15 -13.70
C GLY A 308 -21.84 22.56 -13.91
N ASN A 309 -20.99 22.56 -12.88
CA ASN A 309 -19.53 22.77 -13.02
C ASN A 309 -18.80 21.47 -13.45
N LYS A 310 -19.41 20.64 -14.31
CA LYS A 310 -18.87 19.34 -14.72
C LYS A 310 -17.49 19.42 -15.36
N GLU A 311 -17.22 20.51 -16.08
CA GLU A 311 -15.96 20.74 -16.77
C GLU A 311 -14.82 21.12 -15.82
N SER A 312 -15.09 21.64 -14.61
CA SER A 312 -14.01 22.12 -13.73
C SER A 312 -13.30 21.01 -12.98
N LEU A 313 -14.01 19.95 -12.55
CA LEU A 313 -13.41 18.86 -11.76
C LEU A 313 -12.62 17.89 -12.65
N VAL A 314 -13.18 17.53 -13.81
CA VAL A 314 -12.47 16.77 -14.84
C VAL A 314 -11.37 17.64 -15.44
N GLY A 315 -11.65 18.91 -15.69
CA GLY A 315 -10.67 19.91 -16.13
C GLY A 315 -9.50 20.06 -15.17
N LEU A 316 -9.69 20.02 -13.84
CA LEU A 316 -8.61 20.04 -12.83
C LEU A 316 -7.73 18.77 -12.87
N LEU A 317 -8.31 17.63 -13.25
CA LEU A 317 -7.58 16.37 -13.47
C LEU A 317 -6.92 16.31 -14.85
N GLU A 318 -7.43 17.06 -15.82
CA GLU A 318 -6.90 17.20 -17.19
C GLU A 318 -5.81 18.29 -17.27
N SER A 319 -5.96 19.41 -16.55
CA SER A 319 -5.10 20.61 -16.57
C SER A 319 -3.75 20.44 -15.87
N GLY A 320 -3.33 19.20 -15.62
CA GLY A 320 -1.93 18.87 -15.38
C GLY A 320 -1.11 18.83 -16.67
N ASP A 321 -1.48 19.64 -17.67
CA ASP A 321 -0.77 19.87 -18.94
C ASP A 321 0.00 21.20 -18.87
#